data_AF-A0A383EXY9-F1
#
_entry.id   AF-A0A383EXY9-F1
#
_cell.length_a   1.000
_cell.length_b   1.000
_cell.length_c   1.000
_cell.angle_alpha   90.00
_cell.angle_beta   90.00
_cell.angle_gamma   90.00
#
_symmetry.space_group_name_H-M   'P 1'
#
loop_
_entity.id
_entity.type
_entity.pdbx_description
1 polymer ?
#
loop_
_entity_poly.entity_id
_entity_poly.type
_entity_poly.pdbx_seq_one_letter_code
_entity_poly.pdbx_strand_id
1 'polypeptide(L)'
;NGGMKGTKGSTDEGGVRVPGLMRWSKHIQPGMVIEEIAGGIDLLPTLADMACVEVVSEKPLDGRSLKPLLINETTDWPDRMIFTHQRNAISVRNQQFRLDTKGKLYDMSTDPGQIRDVSDDFPEVQAMLVKAVDEWCTEVFPIQDNLPFSVGYWKSTPLPARDGVPHGGIQRSARAPNCSYFTNWTEVNDSMTWDITVGTSGNYEAIVYYTCPAEDVGATVELSFNGQT
;
A
#
# COMPACT_ATOMS: atom_id res chain seq x y z
N ASN A 1 -19.62 4.04 7.12
CA ASN A 1 -18.68 3.05 7.71
C ASN A 1 -19.21 2.44 9.01
N GLY A 2 -20.50 2.06 9.09
CA GLY A 2 -21.04 1.38 10.27
C GLY A 2 -20.91 2.13 11.61
N GLY A 3 -20.98 3.47 11.61
CA GLY A 3 -20.78 4.30 12.81
C GLY A 3 -19.32 4.56 13.19
N MET A 4 -18.35 3.94 12.51
CA MET A 4 -16.92 4.16 12.76
C MET A 4 -16.45 5.50 12.17
N LYS A 5 -15.59 6.21 12.92
CA LYS A 5 -15.01 7.50 12.54
C LYS A 5 -14.12 7.40 11.31
N GLY A 6 -14.15 8.44 10.48
CA GLY A 6 -13.32 8.53 9.28
C GLY A 6 -13.94 7.87 8.06
N THR A 7 -13.28 8.04 6.92
CA THR A 7 -13.70 7.56 5.59
C THR A 7 -12.50 7.12 4.78
N LYS A 8 -12.71 6.67 3.54
CA LYS A 8 -11.61 6.35 2.62
C LYS A 8 -10.56 7.47 2.62
N GLY A 9 -9.31 7.10 2.85
CA GLY A 9 -8.21 8.06 2.95
C GLY A 9 -8.16 8.82 4.28
N SER A 10 -8.67 8.23 5.37
CA SER A 10 -8.27 8.56 6.74
C SER A 10 -7.61 7.35 7.39
N THR A 11 -6.81 7.58 8.42
CA THR A 11 -6.20 6.51 9.22
C THR A 11 -7.09 6.03 10.38
N ASP A 12 -8.21 6.72 10.68
CA ASP A 12 -9.23 6.29 11.65
C ASP A 12 -9.94 4.97 11.24
N GLU A 13 -10.61 4.31 12.19
CA GLU A 13 -11.19 2.96 12.05
C GLU A 13 -12.09 2.82 10.81
N GLY A 14 -12.95 3.81 10.52
CA GLY A 14 -13.83 3.81 9.35
C GLY A 14 -13.12 4.00 8.01
N GLY A 15 -11.85 4.40 8.01
CA GLY A 15 -11.01 4.49 6.82
C GLY A 15 -10.15 3.25 6.55
N VAL A 16 -9.89 2.43 7.59
CA VAL A 16 -8.94 1.30 7.51
C VAL A 16 -9.55 -0.06 7.81
N ARG A 17 -10.62 -0.13 8.59
CA ARG A 17 -11.32 -1.39 8.87
C ARG A 17 -12.20 -1.76 7.69
N VAL A 18 -12.05 -2.99 7.21
CA VAL A 18 -12.82 -3.54 6.10
C VAL A 18 -13.44 -4.88 6.49
N PRO A 19 -14.54 -5.30 5.84
CA PRO A 19 -15.01 -6.67 5.95
C PRO A 19 -13.93 -7.64 5.44
N GLY A 20 -13.58 -8.63 6.25
CA GLY A 20 -12.66 -9.72 5.89
C GLY A 20 -13.37 -11.07 6.00
N LEU A 21 -13.36 -11.85 4.92
CA LEU A 21 -13.91 -13.21 4.91
C LEU A 21 -12.91 -14.17 4.28
N MET A 22 -12.72 -15.33 4.89
CA MET A 22 -11.89 -16.40 4.36
C MET A 22 -12.65 -17.72 4.39
N ARG A 23 -12.51 -18.51 3.33
CA ARG A 23 -13.10 -19.86 3.24
C ARG A 23 -12.04 -20.85 2.80
N TRP A 24 -11.77 -21.82 3.67
CA TRP A 24 -10.89 -22.94 3.36
C TRP A 24 -11.58 -24.23 3.77
N SER A 25 -12.21 -24.89 2.79
CA SER A 25 -13.02 -26.08 3.01
C SER A 25 -12.21 -27.17 3.72
N LYS A 26 -12.83 -27.80 4.73
CA LYS A 26 -12.23 -28.84 5.60
C LYS A 26 -11.18 -28.34 6.61
N HIS A 27 -10.81 -27.07 6.57
CA HIS A 27 -9.82 -26.49 7.50
C HIS A 27 -10.46 -25.40 8.39
N ILE A 28 -11.11 -24.41 7.78
CA ILE A 28 -11.83 -23.35 8.51
C ILE A 28 -13.25 -23.84 8.80
N GLN A 29 -13.64 -23.81 10.07
CA GLN A 29 -15.01 -24.16 10.48
C GLN A 29 -16.00 -23.08 9.99
N PRO A 30 -17.14 -23.46 9.40
CA PRO A 30 -18.16 -22.50 8.99
C PRO A 30 -18.68 -21.68 10.18
N GLY A 31 -18.87 -20.37 9.95
CA GLY A 31 -19.43 -19.47 10.97
C GLY A 31 -18.44 -19.02 12.05
N MET A 32 -17.17 -19.44 11.97
CA MET A 32 -16.13 -18.98 12.88
C MET A 32 -15.90 -17.47 12.75
N VAL A 33 -15.72 -16.81 13.89
CA VAL A 33 -15.39 -15.38 14.00
C VAL A 33 -14.04 -15.29 14.72
N ILE A 34 -13.12 -14.54 14.13
CA ILE A 34 -11.81 -14.21 14.70
C ILE A 34 -11.88 -12.73 15.07
N GLU A 35 -11.70 -12.42 16.36
CA GLU A 35 -11.79 -11.04 16.89
C GLU A 35 -10.41 -10.38 17.01
N GLU A 36 -9.35 -11.18 16.96
CA GLU A 36 -7.97 -10.76 16.96
C GLU A 36 -7.69 -9.81 15.79
N ILE A 37 -6.96 -8.73 16.06
CA ILE A 37 -6.61 -7.77 15.02
C ILE A 37 -5.68 -8.41 13.97
N ALA A 38 -6.01 -8.14 12.71
CA ALA A 38 -5.25 -8.57 11.55
C ALA A 38 -5.13 -7.43 10.55
N GLY A 39 -4.07 -7.45 9.75
CA GLY A 39 -3.81 -6.47 8.69
C GLY A 39 -3.63 -7.15 7.33
N GLY A 40 -3.71 -6.36 6.25
CA GLY A 40 -3.41 -6.86 4.91
C GLY A 40 -1.98 -7.44 4.78
N ILE A 41 -1.04 -6.92 5.59
CA ILE A 41 0.34 -7.41 5.70
C ILE A 41 0.44 -8.88 6.11
N ASP A 42 -0.59 -9.43 6.77
CA ASP A 42 -0.60 -10.82 7.22
C ASP A 42 -0.99 -11.80 6.11
N LEU A 43 -1.55 -11.34 4.99
CA LEU A 43 -2.00 -12.21 3.90
C LEU A 43 -0.85 -13.00 3.29
N LEU A 44 0.29 -12.34 3.01
CA LEU A 44 1.46 -13.01 2.43
C LEU A 44 1.98 -14.17 3.31
N PRO A 45 2.36 -13.95 4.59
CA PRO A 45 2.85 -15.05 5.43
C PRO A 45 1.77 -16.11 5.67
N THR A 46 0.49 -15.72 5.79
CA THR A 46 -0.61 -16.69 5.96
C THR A 46 -0.75 -17.60 4.75
N LEU A 47 -0.80 -17.04 3.53
CA LEU A 47 -0.96 -17.82 2.32
C LEU A 47 0.25 -18.71 2.03
N ALA A 48 1.46 -18.21 2.30
CA ALA A 48 2.69 -19.00 2.17
C ALA A 48 2.69 -20.21 3.12
N ASP A 49 2.35 -20.01 4.40
CA ASP A 49 2.24 -21.08 5.40
C ASP A 49 1.13 -22.09 5.06
N MET A 50 -0.02 -21.62 4.57
CA MET A 50 -1.10 -22.49 4.08
C MET A 50 -0.69 -23.32 2.86
N ALA A 51 0.17 -22.78 1.99
CA ALA A 51 0.68 -23.45 0.79
C ALA A 51 1.96 -24.27 1.04
N CYS A 52 2.50 -24.24 2.26
CA CYS A 52 3.80 -24.82 2.61
C CYS A 52 4.94 -24.28 1.71
N VAL A 53 4.90 -22.99 1.40
CA VAL A 53 5.90 -22.28 0.60
C VAL A 53 6.77 -21.44 1.54
N GLU A 54 8.09 -21.58 1.39
CA GLU A 54 9.05 -20.72 2.08
C GLU A 54 9.05 -19.32 1.49
N VAL A 55 8.94 -18.29 2.35
CA VAL A 55 9.03 -16.90 1.90
C VAL A 55 10.50 -16.51 1.83
N VAL A 56 11.00 -16.35 0.61
CA VAL A 56 12.35 -15.85 0.35
C VAL A 56 12.31 -14.33 0.24
N SER A 57 12.89 -13.64 1.22
CA SER A 57 12.97 -12.18 1.25
C SER A 57 14.28 -11.74 1.91
N GLU A 58 14.89 -10.68 1.39
CA GLU A 58 16.06 -10.04 2.01
C GLU A 58 15.69 -9.26 3.28
N LYS A 59 14.42 -8.88 3.41
CA LYS A 59 13.88 -8.14 4.55
C LYS A 59 12.90 -9.01 5.35
N PRO A 60 12.82 -8.82 6.68
CA PRO A 60 11.80 -9.48 7.48
C PRO A 60 10.39 -9.08 7.01
N LEU A 61 9.41 -9.97 7.24
CA LEU A 61 8.01 -9.66 7.00
C LEU A 61 7.44 -8.89 8.19
N ASP A 62 6.66 -7.84 7.92
CA ASP A 62 5.93 -7.10 8.95
C ASP A 62 4.69 -7.86 9.47
N GLY A 63 4.18 -8.77 8.64
CA GLY A 63 3.00 -9.60 8.95
C GLY A 63 3.36 -10.90 9.66
N ARG A 64 2.34 -11.53 10.25
CA ARG A 64 2.43 -12.90 10.82
C ARG A 64 1.36 -13.81 10.21
N SER A 65 1.63 -15.11 10.15
CA SER A 65 0.63 -16.08 9.67
C SER A 65 -0.57 -16.12 10.62
N LEU A 66 -1.78 -15.95 10.07
CA LEU A 66 -3.05 -16.10 10.77
C LEU A 66 -3.54 -17.55 10.78
N LYS A 67 -2.84 -18.47 10.10
CA LYS A 67 -3.22 -19.88 9.99
C LYS A 67 -3.58 -20.51 11.34
N PRO A 68 -2.83 -20.31 12.45
CA PRO A 68 -3.20 -20.87 13.75
C PRO A 68 -4.58 -20.43 14.24
N LEU A 69 -4.98 -19.17 13.99
CA LEU A 69 -6.33 -18.68 14.30
C LEU A 69 -7.38 -19.28 13.36
N LEU A 70 -7.04 -19.44 12.08
CA LEU A 70 -7.95 -19.95 11.04
C LEU A 70 -8.33 -21.42 11.25
N ILE A 71 -7.49 -22.21 11.91
CA ILE A 71 -7.71 -23.64 12.16
C ILE A 71 -7.85 -23.97 13.66
N ASN A 72 -7.97 -22.94 14.51
CA ASN A 72 -8.15 -23.04 15.96
C ASN A 72 -7.04 -23.88 16.66
N GLU A 73 -5.79 -23.65 16.26
CA GLU A 73 -4.60 -24.39 16.71
C GLU A 73 -3.73 -23.61 17.72
N THR A 74 -4.14 -22.43 18.18
CA THR A 74 -3.39 -21.69 19.21
C THR A 74 -4.26 -21.21 20.36
N THR A 75 -3.69 -21.29 21.57
CA THR A 75 -4.21 -20.67 22.80
C THR A 75 -3.36 -19.48 23.24
N ASP A 76 -2.22 -19.24 22.59
CA ASP A 76 -1.31 -18.13 22.86
C ASP A 76 -1.21 -17.25 21.60
N TRP A 77 -1.75 -16.04 21.68
CA TRP A 77 -1.76 -15.08 20.59
C TRP A 77 -1.31 -13.71 21.12
N PRO A 78 0.00 -13.41 21.07
CA PRO A 78 0.53 -12.18 21.63
C PRO A 78 -0.08 -10.94 20.98
N ASP A 79 -0.30 -9.92 21.81
CA ASP A 79 -0.72 -8.59 21.33
C ASP A 79 0.33 -8.02 20.36
N ARG A 80 -0.11 -7.17 19.44
CA ARG A 80 0.75 -6.56 18.43
C ARG A 80 0.31 -5.14 18.16
N MET A 81 1.17 -4.36 17.53
CA MET A 81 0.82 -3.05 17.00
C MET A 81 0.66 -3.11 15.49
N ILE A 82 -0.37 -2.45 14.97
CA ILE A 82 -0.58 -2.22 13.54
C ILE A 82 -0.56 -0.72 13.31
N PHE A 83 0.42 -0.28 12.52
CA PHE A 83 0.59 1.11 12.12
C PHE A 83 -0.14 1.36 10.81
N THR A 84 -0.86 2.47 10.73
CA THR A 84 -1.45 2.97 9.49
C THR A 84 -0.86 4.33 9.21
N HIS A 85 -0.33 4.49 8.00
CA HIS A 85 0.28 5.73 7.55
C HIS A 85 -0.36 6.18 6.23
N GLN A 86 -0.75 7.46 6.18
CA GLN A 86 -1.22 8.11 4.97
C GLN A 86 -0.73 9.56 4.93
N ARG A 87 0.21 9.85 4.02
CA ARG A 87 0.86 11.16 3.86
C ARG A 87 1.65 11.60 5.10
N ASN A 88 1.02 12.34 6.01
CA ASN A 88 1.60 12.78 7.27
C ASN A 88 0.74 12.34 8.46
N ALA A 89 -0.36 11.61 8.19
CA ALA A 89 -1.25 11.06 9.20
C ALA A 89 -0.78 9.66 9.57
N ILE A 90 -0.46 9.45 10.84
CA ILE A 90 -0.10 8.15 11.39
C ILE A 90 -1.05 7.83 12.53
N SER A 91 -1.53 6.60 12.57
CA SER A 91 -2.24 6.04 13.72
C SER A 91 -1.66 4.67 14.02
N VAL A 92 -1.66 4.28 15.29
CA VAL A 92 -1.29 2.93 15.71
C VAL A 92 -2.44 2.34 16.51
N ARG A 93 -2.67 1.03 16.37
CA ARG A 93 -3.55 0.30 17.28
C ARG A 93 -2.91 -0.98 17.74
N ASN A 94 -3.27 -1.42 18.94
CA ASN A 94 -3.15 -2.80 19.36
C ASN A 94 -4.54 -3.45 19.40
N GLN A 95 -4.68 -4.59 20.09
CA GLN A 95 -5.97 -5.27 20.19
C GLN A 95 -7.05 -4.35 20.77
N GLN A 96 -6.76 -3.71 21.90
CA GLN A 96 -7.74 -2.92 22.66
C GLN A 96 -7.74 -1.44 22.29
N PHE A 97 -6.59 -0.80 22.12
CA PHE A 97 -6.47 0.65 22.02
C PHE A 97 -6.02 1.11 20.64
N ARG A 98 -6.43 2.32 20.28
CA ARG A 98 -5.99 3.04 19.08
C ARG A 98 -5.58 4.46 19.43
N LEU A 99 -4.41 4.87 19.00
CA LEU A 99 -3.94 6.25 19.03
C LEU A 99 -4.18 6.89 17.66
N ASP A 100 -4.93 8.00 17.62
CA ASP A 100 -5.15 8.74 16.38
C ASP A 100 -4.02 9.73 16.05
N THR A 101 -4.14 10.37 14.89
CA THR A 101 -3.12 11.31 14.36
C THR A 101 -2.96 12.57 15.21
N LYS A 102 -3.86 12.82 16.15
CA LYS A 102 -3.82 13.96 17.08
C LYS A 102 -3.32 13.53 18.46
N GLY A 103 -2.89 12.28 18.61
CA GLY A 103 -2.43 11.71 19.87
C GLY A 103 -3.57 11.37 20.84
N LYS A 104 -4.83 11.30 20.37
CA LYS A 104 -5.96 10.90 21.22
C LYS A 104 -6.05 9.38 21.28
N LEU A 105 -6.32 8.84 22.46
CA LEU A 105 -6.44 7.40 22.68
C LEU A 105 -7.91 6.99 22.73
N TYR A 106 -8.25 5.86 22.12
CA TYR A 106 -9.60 5.30 22.14
C TYR A 106 -9.55 3.81 22.49
N ASP A 107 -10.46 3.35 23.35
CA ASP A 107 -10.67 1.93 23.62
C ASP A 107 -11.61 1.34 22.55
N MET A 108 -11.03 0.60 21.61
CA MET A 108 -11.72 0.02 20.46
C MET A 108 -12.63 -1.16 20.83
N SER A 109 -12.49 -1.73 22.02
CA SER A 109 -13.36 -2.81 22.48
C SER A 109 -14.75 -2.31 22.87
N THR A 110 -14.83 -1.07 23.37
CA THR A 110 -16.07 -0.45 23.83
C THR A 110 -16.51 0.75 22.99
N ASP A 111 -15.58 1.37 22.24
CA ASP A 111 -15.80 2.55 21.42
C ASP A 111 -15.21 2.40 20.00
N PRO A 112 -15.79 1.52 19.15
CA PRO A 112 -15.40 1.41 17.74
C PRO A 112 -15.68 2.70 16.94
N GLY A 113 -16.48 3.62 17.50
CA GLY A 113 -16.77 4.92 16.91
C GLY A 113 -15.67 5.95 17.10
N GLN A 114 -14.69 5.71 17.98
CA GLN A 114 -13.69 6.70 18.39
C GLN A 114 -14.33 8.04 18.85
N ILE A 115 -15.30 7.94 19.74
CA ILE A 115 -16.09 9.06 20.26
C ILE A 115 -15.44 9.64 21.52
N ARG A 116 -15.00 8.78 22.46
CA ARG A 116 -14.49 9.19 23.76
C ARG A 116 -12.97 9.04 23.80
N ASP A 117 -12.30 10.18 23.96
CA ASP A 117 -10.87 10.21 24.24
C ASP A 117 -10.62 9.66 25.66
N VAL A 118 -9.77 8.64 25.77
CA VAL A 118 -9.42 7.95 27.03
C VAL A 118 -7.96 8.16 27.43
N SER A 119 -7.27 9.13 26.80
CA SER A 119 -5.87 9.43 27.10
C SER A 119 -5.60 9.72 28.58
N ASP A 120 -6.47 10.49 29.23
CA ASP A 120 -6.34 10.82 30.65
C ASP A 120 -6.60 9.61 31.57
N ASP A 121 -7.38 8.63 31.10
CA ASP A 121 -7.66 7.40 31.85
C ASP A 121 -6.51 6.39 31.73
N PHE A 122 -5.80 6.39 30.59
CA PHE A 122 -4.71 5.45 30.29
C PHE A 122 -3.45 6.16 29.79
N PRO A 123 -2.84 7.06 30.59
CA PRO A 123 -1.71 7.87 30.16
C PRO A 123 -0.47 7.02 29.83
N GLU A 124 -0.27 5.89 30.52
CA GLU A 124 0.83 4.98 30.23
C GLU A 124 0.69 4.29 28.87
N VAL A 125 -0.52 3.89 28.50
CA VAL A 125 -0.82 3.28 27.20
C VAL A 125 -0.65 4.31 26.09
N GLN A 126 -1.14 5.54 26.31
CA GLN A 126 -0.95 6.63 25.36
C GLN A 126 0.54 6.89 25.13
N ALA A 127 1.34 7.03 26.20
CA ALA A 127 2.77 7.26 26.11
C ALA A 127 3.50 6.11 25.39
N MET A 128 3.13 4.86 25.67
CA MET A 128 3.66 3.67 24.99
C MET A 128 3.39 3.74 23.48
N LEU A 129 2.16 4.02 23.07
CA LEU A 129 1.79 4.08 21.65
C LEU A 129 2.41 5.27 20.92
N VAL A 130 2.52 6.44 21.58
CA VAL A 130 3.24 7.59 21.03
C VAL A 130 4.70 7.23 20.77
N LYS A 131 5.38 6.64 21.76
CA LYS A 131 6.77 6.20 21.61
C LYS A 131 6.93 5.19 20.47
N ALA A 132 6.01 4.23 20.36
CA ALA A 132 6.03 3.24 19.30
C ALA A 132 5.87 3.87 17.91
N VAL A 133 5.06 4.94 17.78
CA VAL A 133 4.95 5.71 16.52
C VAL A 133 6.26 6.40 16.18
N ASP A 134 6.92 7.01 17.16
CA ASP A 134 8.21 7.70 16.92
C ASP A 134 9.32 6.73 16.48
N GLU A 135 9.38 5.56 17.12
CA GLU A 135 10.30 4.48 16.77
C GLU A 135 10.02 3.95 15.35
N TRP A 136 8.75 3.68 15.04
CA TRP A 136 8.33 3.24 13.71
C TRP A 136 8.65 4.27 12.61
N CYS A 137 8.45 5.57 12.87
CA CYS A 137 8.80 6.62 11.91
C CYS A 137 10.31 6.65 11.61
N THR A 138 11.13 6.46 12.65
CA THR A 138 12.59 6.44 12.53
C THR A 138 13.07 5.26 11.69
N GLU A 139 12.40 4.11 11.83
CA GLU A 139 12.69 2.90 11.05
C GLU A 139 12.24 3.03 9.58
N VAL A 140 11.02 3.52 9.33
CA VAL A 140 10.37 3.40 8.03
C VAL A 140 10.60 4.59 7.10
N PHE A 141 10.64 5.83 7.60
CA PHE A 141 10.74 7.02 6.74
C PHE A 141 12.09 7.27 6.05
N PRO A 142 13.24 6.80 6.54
CA PRO A 142 14.49 6.92 5.78
C PRO A 142 14.51 6.10 4.48
N ILE A 143 13.53 5.21 4.25
CA ILE A 143 13.47 4.36 3.06
C ILE A 143 12.99 5.19 1.86
N GLN A 144 13.93 5.52 0.96
CA GLN A 144 13.60 6.14 -0.32
C GLN A 144 13.10 5.06 -1.29
N ASP A 145 11.84 5.15 -1.70
CA ASP A 145 11.25 4.25 -2.68
C ASP A 145 11.65 4.68 -4.10
N ASN A 146 12.81 4.18 -4.55
CA ASN A 146 13.27 4.29 -5.92
C ASN A 146 13.22 2.91 -6.59
N LEU A 147 12.06 2.23 -6.57
CA LEU A 147 11.87 0.96 -7.27
C LEU A 147 11.53 1.21 -8.74
N PRO A 148 12.48 1.03 -9.69
CA PRO A 148 12.22 1.19 -11.11
C PRO A 148 11.32 0.07 -11.65
N PHE A 149 10.66 0.33 -12.76
CA PHE A 149 9.86 -0.68 -13.48
C PHE A 149 10.75 -1.78 -14.04
N SER A 150 10.40 -3.01 -13.73
CA SER A 150 11.09 -4.16 -14.27
C SER A 150 10.62 -4.48 -15.69
N VAL A 151 11.50 -4.32 -16.69
CA VAL A 151 11.22 -4.66 -18.09
C VAL A 151 11.96 -5.92 -18.50
N GLY A 152 11.37 -6.70 -19.42
CA GLY A 152 12.04 -7.86 -20.02
C GLY A 152 11.96 -9.17 -19.22
N TYR A 153 11.07 -9.27 -18.22
CA TYR A 153 10.78 -10.54 -17.53
C TYR A 153 9.65 -11.36 -18.17
N TRP A 154 8.77 -10.72 -18.94
CA TRP A 154 7.63 -11.37 -19.60
C TRP A 154 7.53 -10.94 -21.07
N LYS A 155 6.53 -11.45 -21.79
CA LYS A 155 6.31 -11.16 -23.23
C LYS A 155 6.26 -9.66 -23.56
N SER A 156 5.75 -8.85 -22.64
CA SER A 156 5.68 -7.40 -22.76
C SER A 156 5.49 -6.78 -21.36
N THR A 157 6.09 -5.62 -21.11
CA THR A 157 5.85 -4.83 -19.90
C THR A 157 5.14 -3.54 -20.28
N PRO A 158 3.88 -3.32 -19.85
CA PRO A 158 3.22 -2.04 -20.08
C PRO A 158 3.83 -0.97 -19.17
N LEU A 159 4.21 0.17 -19.75
CA LEU A 159 4.63 1.38 -19.03
C LEU A 159 3.48 2.39 -19.04
N PRO A 160 2.60 2.38 -18.02
CA PRO A 160 1.41 3.23 -18.04
C PRO A 160 1.78 4.69 -17.77
N ALA A 161 1.03 5.60 -18.39
CA ALA A 161 1.22 7.04 -18.20
C ALA A 161 1.13 7.45 -16.72
N ARG A 162 0.27 6.81 -15.92
CA ARG A 162 0.11 7.10 -14.47
C ARG A 162 1.42 7.04 -13.68
N ASP A 163 2.36 6.22 -14.14
CA ASP A 163 3.64 5.96 -13.47
C ASP A 163 4.83 6.62 -14.19
N GLY A 164 4.60 7.27 -15.34
CA GLY A 164 5.63 8.05 -16.04
C GLY A 164 5.81 9.43 -15.44
N VAL A 165 6.99 10.03 -15.62
CA VAL A 165 7.30 11.40 -15.21
C VAL A 165 7.19 12.31 -16.43
N PRO A 166 6.28 13.30 -16.45
CA PRO A 166 6.22 14.28 -17.53
C PRO A 166 7.30 15.35 -17.36
N HIS A 167 7.87 15.80 -18.47
CA HIS A 167 8.82 16.91 -18.55
C HIS A 167 8.33 17.98 -19.52
N GLY A 168 8.81 19.21 -19.35
CA GLY A 168 8.40 20.34 -20.18
C GLY A 168 6.97 20.77 -19.92
N GLY A 169 6.19 20.97 -20.99
CA GLY A 169 4.80 21.39 -20.96
C GLY A 169 3.80 20.27 -20.69
N ILE A 170 4.22 19.00 -20.67
CA ILE A 170 3.31 17.86 -20.57
C ILE A 170 2.51 17.89 -19.26
N GLN A 171 1.20 17.62 -19.40
CA GLN A 171 0.27 17.55 -18.29
C GLN A 171 -0.43 16.19 -18.24
N ARG A 172 -0.80 15.76 -17.03
CA ARG A 172 -1.71 14.62 -16.87
C ARG A 172 -3.14 15.07 -17.17
N SER A 173 -3.89 14.24 -17.86
CA SER A 173 -5.32 14.47 -18.15
C SER A 173 -6.21 14.54 -16.90
N ALA A 174 -5.72 14.06 -15.75
CA ALA A 174 -6.41 14.11 -14.48
C ALA A 174 -5.43 14.35 -13.32
N ARG A 175 -5.93 15.00 -12.25
CA ARG A 175 -5.19 15.19 -11.00
C ARG A 175 -4.87 13.87 -10.30
N ALA A 176 -5.80 12.92 -10.33
CA ALA A 176 -5.55 11.57 -9.85
C ALA A 176 -4.89 10.77 -10.98
N PRO A 177 -3.69 10.20 -10.77
CA PRO A 177 -2.94 9.57 -11.86
C PRO A 177 -3.60 8.27 -12.36
N ASN A 178 -4.43 7.63 -11.54
CA ASN A 178 -5.17 6.43 -11.93
C ASN A 178 -6.05 6.71 -13.16
N CYS A 179 -5.88 5.91 -14.22
CA CYS A 179 -6.56 6.09 -15.50
C CYS A 179 -6.25 7.42 -16.22
N SER A 180 -5.13 8.09 -15.88
CA SER A 180 -4.66 9.27 -16.61
C SER A 180 -3.81 8.91 -17.82
N TYR A 181 -3.70 9.86 -18.75
CA TYR A 181 -2.79 9.86 -19.90
C TYR A 181 -2.09 11.22 -19.99
N PHE A 182 -1.01 11.29 -20.78
CA PHE A 182 -0.29 12.53 -21.00
C PHE A 182 -0.93 13.36 -22.11
N THR A 183 -0.98 14.67 -21.89
CA THR A 183 -1.59 15.68 -22.75
C THR A 183 -0.67 16.89 -22.83
N ASN A 184 -1.01 17.85 -23.69
CA ASN A 184 -0.26 19.09 -23.84
C ASN A 184 1.18 18.86 -24.33
N TRP A 185 1.32 18.03 -25.36
CA TRP A 185 2.54 17.86 -26.13
C TRP A 185 2.60 18.98 -27.16
N THR A 186 3.28 20.07 -26.82
CA THR A 186 3.28 21.29 -27.66
C THR A 186 4.67 21.70 -28.11
N GLU A 187 5.72 21.24 -27.42
CA GLU A 187 7.11 21.58 -27.70
C GLU A 187 7.91 20.33 -28.11
N VAL A 188 8.90 20.50 -28.98
CA VAL A 188 9.75 19.38 -29.48
C VAL A 188 10.53 18.69 -28.36
N ASN A 189 10.85 19.44 -27.29
CA ASN A 189 11.60 18.93 -26.13
C ASN A 189 10.69 18.36 -25.03
N ASP A 190 9.37 18.36 -25.23
CA ASP A 190 8.44 17.71 -24.31
C ASP A 190 8.71 16.19 -24.30
N SER A 191 8.76 15.60 -23.11
CA SER A 191 9.09 14.18 -22.97
C SER A 191 8.42 13.55 -21.75
N MET A 192 8.32 12.23 -21.79
CA MET A 192 7.86 11.42 -20.67
C MET A 192 8.90 10.35 -20.40
N THR A 193 9.25 10.12 -19.14
CA THR A 193 10.25 9.12 -18.76
C THR A 193 9.70 8.13 -17.75
N TRP A 194 10.28 6.93 -17.77
CA TRP A 194 10.08 5.91 -16.74
C TRP A 194 11.45 5.42 -16.30
N ASP A 195 11.66 5.35 -14.98
CA ASP A 195 12.82 4.66 -14.44
C ASP A 195 12.57 3.16 -14.57
N ILE A 196 13.46 2.47 -15.29
CA ILE A 196 13.34 1.04 -15.58
C ILE A 196 14.60 0.27 -15.16
N THR A 197 14.43 -0.99 -14.80
CA THR A 197 15.49 -1.99 -14.72
C THR A 197 15.24 -3.06 -15.77
N VAL A 198 16.25 -3.34 -16.57
CA VAL A 198 16.20 -4.37 -17.61
C VAL A 198 16.57 -5.71 -16.98
N GLY A 199 15.58 -6.58 -16.79
CA GLY A 199 15.77 -7.90 -16.19
C GLY A 199 16.50 -8.88 -17.08
N THR A 200 16.17 -8.89 -18.36
CA THR A 200 16.82 -9.72 -19.38
C THR A 200 17.39 -8.80 -20.45
N SER A 201 18.64 -9.01 -20.87
CA SER A 201 19.18 -8.23 -21.99
C SER A 201 18.65 -8.76 -23.32
N GLY A 202 18.32 -7.87 -24.25
CA GLY A 202 17.82 -8.25 -25.57
C GLY A 202 17.36 -7.07 -26.41
N ASN A 203 16.85 -7.37 -27.60
CA ASN A 203 16.22 -6.38 -28.46
C ASN A 203 14.74 -6.27 -28.08
N TYR A 204 14.30 -5.04 -27.81
CA TYR A 204 12.93 -4.74 -27.44
C TYR A 204 12.29 -3.85 -28.48
N GLU A 205 11.02 -4.11 -28.77
CA GLU A 205 10.16 -3.17 -29.50
C GLU A 205 9.45 -2.28 -28.47
N ALA A 206 9.51 -0.96 -28.67
CA ALA A 206 8.75 0.00 -27.89
C ALA A 206 7.53 0.46 -28.69
N ILE A 207 6.34 0.31 -28.12
CA ILE A 207 5.08 0.69 -28.76
C ILE A 207 4.45 1.82 -27.94
N VAL A 208 4.26 2.97 -28.58
CA VAL A 208 3.58 4.12 -27.97
C VAL A 208 2.15 4.18 -28.51
N TYR A 209 1.17 4.11 -27.61
CA TYR A 209 -0.23 4.35 -27.93
C TYR A 209 -0.54 5.83 -27.72
N TYR A 210 -0.93 6.52 -28.79
CA TYR A 210 -1.24 7.95 -28.75
C TYR A 210 -2.52 8.26 -29.55
N THR A 211 -3.06 9.45 -29.28
CA THR A 211 -4.11 10.08 -30.08
C THR A 211 -3.67 11.51 -30.36
N CYS A 212 -3.85 11.98 -31.58
CA CYS A 212 -3.54 13.36 -31.95
C CYS A 212 -4.63 13.96 -32.85
N PRO A 213 -4.71 15.30 -32.97
CA PRO A 213 -5.43 15.97 -34.04
C PRO A 213 -5.04 15.43 -35.43
N ALA A 214 -5.96 15.51 -36.39
CA ALA A 214 -5.75 14.97 -37.73
C ALA A 214 -4.55 15.60 -38.46
N GLU A 215 -4.25 16.88 -38.18
CA GLU A 215 -3.12 17.62 -38.74
C GLU A 215 -1.76 17.15 -38.21
N ASP A 216 -1.75 16.50 -37.05
CA ASP A 216 -0.53 16.00 -36.39
C ASP A 216 -0.25 14.51 -36.70
N VAL A 217 -1.07 13.89 -37.56
CA VAL A 217 -0.85 12.50 -37.97
C VAL A 217 0.47 12.39 -38.74
N GLY A 218 1.35 11.50 -38.28
CA GLY A 218 2.69 11.33 -38.83
C GLY A 218 3.78 12.04 -38.03
N ALA A 219 3.43 12.73 -36.94
CA ALA A 219 4.40 13.21 -35.96
C ALA A 219 5.31 12.06 -35.50
N THR A 220 6.61 12.34 -35.43
CA THR A 220 7.62 11.38 -34.98
C THR A 220 7.93 11.61 -33.51
N VAL A 221 8.08 10.53 -32.76
CA VAL A 221 8.58 10.54 -31.38
C VAL A 221 9.96 9.91 -31.35
N GLU A 222 10.85 10.48 -30.54
CA GLU A 222 12.16 9.89 -30.27
C GLU A 222 12.06 9.00 -29.03
N LEU A 223 12.64 7.80 -29.11
CA LEU A 223 12.85 6.94 -27.96
C LEU A 223 14.31 7.07 -27.57
N SER A 224 14.58 7.25 -26.27
CA SER A 224 15.94 7.15 -25.75
C SER A 224 16.01 6.23 -24.54
N PHE A 225 17.17 5.60 -24.36
CA PHE A 225 17.49 4.77 -23.21
C PHE A 225 18.91 5.09 -22.74
N ASN A 226 19.08 5.48 -21.48
CA ASN A 226 20.37 5.90 -20.90
C ASN A 226 21.11 6.97 -21.75
N GLY A 227 20.35 7.90 -22.35
CA GLY A 227 20.89 8.98 -23.18
C GLY A 227 21.33 8.56 -24.59
N GLN A 228 21.01 7.33 -25.01
CA GLN A 228 21.20 6.85 -26.39
C GLN A 228 19.86 6.84 -27.11
N THR A 229 19.83 7.31 -28.36
CA THR A 229 18.66 7.36 -29.24
C THR A 229 18.71 6.29 -30.32
#